data_AF-A0A9D9SNM3-F1
#
_entry.id   AF-A0A9D9SNM3-F1
#
_cell.length_a   1.000
_cell.length_b   1.000
_cell.length_c   1.000
_cell.angle_alpha   90.00
_cell.angle_beta   90.00
_cell.angle_gamma   90.00
#
_symmetry.space_group_name_H-M   'P 1'
#
loop_
_entity.id
_entity.type
_entity.pdbx_description
1 polymer ?
#
loop_
_entity_poly.entity_id
_entity_poly.type
_entity_poly.pdbx_seq_one_letter_code
_entity_poly.pdbx_strand_id
1 'polypeptide(L)'
;MELTPREKDKLLIFTAALLAERRRARGLKLNYPEAVALISAAIMEGARDGKTVAELMSDGKLVLTRADVMEGVAELIPEIQMEATFP
;
A
#
# COMPACT_ATOMS: atom_id res chain seq x y z
N MET A 1 -18.19 -6.38 15.71
CA MET A 1 -18.01 -6.53 14.26
C MET A 1 -17.80 -8.01 13.97
N GLU A 2 -18.48 -8.54 12.95
CA GLU A 2 -18.31 -9.94 12.50
C GLU A 2 -17.30 -9.97 11.35
N LEU A 3 -16.03 -9.68 11.68
CA LEU A 3 -14.97 -9.63 10.66
C LEU A 3 -14.57 -11.03 10.23
N THR A 4 -14.65 -11.27 8.92
CA THR A 4 -14.05 -12.43 8.26
C THR A 4 -12.53 -12.44 8.46
N PRO A 5 -11.87 -13.62 8.35
CA PRO A 5 -10.40 -13.71 8.41
C PRO A 5 -9.72 -12.75 7.43
N ARG A 6 -10.24 -12.66 6.21
CA ARG A 6 -9.72 -11.77 5.16
C ARG A 6 -9.80 -10.29 5.53
N GLU A 7 -10.87 -9.86 6.18
CA GLU A 7 -10.99 -8.47 6.65
C GLU A 7 -9.98 -8.18 7.77
N LYS A 8 -9.72 -9.15 8.65
CA LYS A 8 -8.68 -9.02 9.68
C LYS A 8 -7.28 -8.92 9.05
N ASP A 9 -6.99 -9.70 8.01
CA ASP A 9 -5.71 -9.63 7.30
C ASP A 9 -5.51 -8.25 6.64
N LYS A 10 -6.56 -7.65 6.07
CA LYS A 10 -6.50 -6.28 5.53
C LYS A 10 -6.22 -5.23 6.60
N LEU A 11 -6.69 -5.43 7.84
CA LEU A 11 -6.32 -4.55 8.97
C LEU A 11 -4.84 -4.65 9.33
N LEU A 12 -4.19 -5.80 9.13
CA LEU A 12 -2.73 -5.92 9.30
C LEU A 12 -1.99 -5.11 8.24
N ILE A 13 -2.45 -5.13 6.99
CA ILE A 13 -1.88 -4.28 5.92
C ILE A 13 -2.00 -2.81 6.29
N PHE A 14 -3.18 -2.37 6.74
CA PHE A 14 -3.38 -0.98 7.18
C PHE A 14 -2.45 -0.61 8.34
N THR A 15 -2.29 -1.50 9.33
CA THR A 15 -1.39 -1.27 10.47
C THR A 15 0.08 -1.15 10.03
N ALA A 16 0.52 -2.01 9.11
CA ALA A 16 1.86 -1.94 8.52
C ALA A 16 2.08 -0.65 7.71
N ALA A 17 1.06 -0.21 6.96
CA ALA A 17 1.10 1.02 6.19
C ALA A 17 1.21 2.27 7.10
N LEU A 18 0.45 2.32 8.20
CA LEU A 18 0.56 3.40 9.19
C LEU A 18 1.95 3.45 9.84
N LEU A 19 2.55 2.29 10.10
CA LEU A 19 3.92 2.22 10.61
C LEU A 19 4.92 2.75 9.57
N ALA A 20 4.78 2.36 8.30
CA ALA A 20 5.60 2.83 7.19
C ALA A 20 5.46 4.36 7.00
N GLU A 21 4.24 4.89 7.00
CA GLU A 21 3.97 6.32 6.88
C GLU A 21 4.67 7.11 7.99
N ARG A 22 4.56 6.67 9.24
CA ARG A 22 5.23 7.30 10.39
C ARG A 22 6.76 7.24 10.27
N ARG A 23 7.33 6.17 9.70
CA ARG A 23 8.76 6.05 9.42
C ARG A 23 9.19 7.04 8.32
N ARG A 24 8.45 7.09 7.22
CA ARG A 24 8.67 8.03 6.11
C ARG A 24 8.59 9.48 6.57
N ALA A 25 7.61 9.82 7.40
CA ALA A 25 7.43 11.16 7.97
C ALA A 25 8.61 11.63 8.83
N ARG A 26 9.42 10.70 9.37
CA ARG A 26 10.68 11.01 10.07
C ARG A 26 11.91 11.03 9.15
N GLY A 27 11.71 10.95 7.83
CA GLY A 27 12.79 10.96 6.83
C GLY A 27 13.47 9.62 6.60
N LEU A 28 12.90 8.50 7.07
CA LEU A 28 13.45 7.18 6.80
C LEU A 28 13.02 6.69 5.42
N LYS A 29 13.98 6.14 4.68
CA LYS A 29 13.72 5.38 3.46
C LYS A 29 13.05 4.05 3.81
N LEU A 30 11.98 3.72 3.08
CA LEU A 30 11.19 2.53 3.33
C LEU A 30 11.90 1.26 2.83
N ASN A 31 11.79 0.18 3.60
CA ASN A 31 12.18 -1.16 3.17
C ASN A 31 11.08 -1.83 2.33
N TYR A 32 11.33 -3.06 1.89
CA TYR A 32 10.41 -3.83 1.06
C TYR A 32 8.98 -3.97 1.64
N PRO A 33 8.78 -4.54 2.85
CA PRO A 33 7.42 -4.72 3.37
C PRO A 33 6.71 -3.39 3.66
N GLU A 34 7.44 -2.35 4.03
CA GLU A 34 6.88 -1.01 4.24
C GLU A 34 6.36 -0.38 2.94
N ALA A 35 7.14 -0.49 1.86
CA ALA A 35 6.73 0.01 0.55
C ALA A 35 5.49 -0.73 0.03
N VAL A 36 5.48 -2.06 0.12
CA VAL A 36 4.32 -2.88 -0.28
C VAL A 36 3.09 -2.56 0.55
N ALA A 37 3.23 -2.40 1.87
CA ALA A 37 2.11 -2.08 2.74
C ALA A 37 1.51 -0.70 2.41
N LEU A 38 2.36 0.31 2.22
CA LEU A 38 1.91 1.67 1.93
C LEU A 38 1.17 1.76 0.59
N ILE A 39 1.70 1.13 -0.46
CA ILE A 39 1.05 1.09 -1.78
C ILE A 39 -0.27 0.30 -1.70
N SER A 40 -0.26 -0.85 -1.04
CA SER A 40 -1.46 -1.68 -0.86
C SER A 40 -2.57 -0.94 -0.12
N ALA A 41 -2.24 -0.18 0.93
CA ALA A 41 -3.21 0.62 1.65
C ALA A 41 -3.80 1.74 0.78
N ALA A 42 -2.98 2.44 -0.02
CA ALA A 42 -3.47 3.46 -0.94
C ALA A 42 -4.46 2.89 -1.97
N ILE A 43 -4.23 1.68 -2.47
CA ILE A 43 -5.16 0.98 -3.38
C ILE A 43 -6.47 0.62 -2.66
N MET A 44 -6.40 0.10 -1.43
CA MET A 44 -7.60 -0.25 -0.66
C MET A 44 -8.47 0.97 -0.36
N GLU A 45 -7.87 2.08 0.06
CA GLU A 45 -8.59 3.32 0.34
C GLU A 45 -9.15 3.94 -0.95
N GLY A 46 -8.38 3.92 -2.04
CA GLY A 46 -8.89 4.41 -3.32
C GLY A 46 -10.07 3.59 -3.86
N ALA A 47 -10.08 2.27 -3.67
CA ALA A 47 -11.24 1.45 -3.97
C ALA A 47 -12.44 1.82 -3.09
N ARG A 48 -12.20 2.09 -1.80
CA ARG A 48 -13.24 2.54 -0.88
C ARG A 48 -13.82 3.91 -1.25
N ASP A 49 -13.00 4.79 -1.81
CA ASP A 49 -13.37 6.11 -2.35
C ASP A 49 -14.16 6.01 -3.67
N GLY A 50 -14.33 4.80 -4.22
CA GLY A 50 -15.10 4.56 -5.45
C GLY A 50 -14.30 4.79 -6.73
N LYS A 51 -12.97 4.84 -6.67
CA LYS A 51 -12.13 4.84 -7.88
C LYS A 51 -12.26 3.51 -8.60
N THR A 52 -12.14 3.58 -9.93
CA THR A 52 -12.11 2.40 -10.79
C THR A 52 -10.80 1.64 -10.65
N VAL A 53 -10.81 0.36 -11.04
CA VAL A 53 -9.60 -0.47 -11.10
C VAL A 53 -8.52 0.19 -11.97
N ALA A 54 -8.90 0.79 -13.11
CA ALA A 54 -7.97 1.43 -14.02
C ALA A 54 -7.28 2.67 -13.43
N GLU A 55 -8.02 3.48 -12.66
CA GLU A 55 -7.46 4.61 -11.92
C GLU A 55 -6.46 4.12 -10.87
N LEU A 56 -6.80 3.08 -10.10
CA LEU A 56 -5.91 2.54 -9.06
C LEU A 56 -4.65 1.88 -9.62
N MET A 57 -4.72 1.27 -10.80
CA MET A 57 -3.52 0.76 -11.50
C MET A 57 -2.55 1.88 -11.89
N SER A 58 -3.06 3.09 -12.11
CA SER A 58 -2.26 4.27 -12.44
C SER A 58 -1.77 4.96 -11.17
N ASP A 59 -2.68 5.25 -10.23
CA ASP A 59 -2.41 5.91 -8.96
C ASP A 59 -1.43 5.12 -8.09
N GLY A 60 -1.54 3.79 -8.07
CA GLY A 60 -0.64 2.92 -7.30
C GLY A 60 0.84 3.11 -7.65
N LYS A 61 1.16 3.49 -8.89
CA LYS A 61 2.53 3.76 -9.37
C LYS A 61 3.07 5.11 -8.91
N LEU A 62 2.20 5.99 -8.41
CA LEU A 62 2.53 7.35 -7.99
C LEU A 62 2.67 7.49 -6.48
N VAL A 63 2.38 6.44 -5.71
CA VAL A 63 2.38 6.47 -4.23
C VAL A 63 3.79 6.64 -3.65
N LEU A 64 4.79 6.02 -4.29
CA LEU A 64 6.19 6.04 -3.88
C LEU A 64 7.10 6.23 -5.09
N THR A 65 8.16 6.99 -4.88
CA THR A 65 9.26 7.14 -5.81
C THR A 65 10.47 6.32 -5.36
N ARG A 66 11.45 6.15 -6.25
CA ARG A 66 12.75 5.52 -5.91
C ARG A 66 13.50 6.25 -4.79
N ALA A 67 13.21 7.52 -4.55
CA ALA A 67 13.84 8.29 -3.47
C ALA A 67 13.27 7.93 -2.09
N ASP A 68 12.03 7.44 -2.04
CA ASP A 68 11.32 7.13 -0.80
C ASP A 68 11.69 5.75 -0.22
N VAL A 69 12.38 4.91 -1.00
CA VAL A 69 12.72 3.53 -0.64
C VAL A 69 14.23 3.31 -0.55
N MET A 70 14.63 2.27 0.17
CA MET A 70 16.02 1.83 0.25
C MET A 70 16.51 1.34 -1.12
N GLU A 71 17.83 1.33 -1.33
CA GLU A 71 18.45 0.83 -2.56
C GLU A 71 18.03 -0.61 -2.85
N GLY A 72 17.72 -0.90 -4.11
CA GLY A 72 17.28 -2.22 -4.58
C GLY A 72 15.81 -2.56 -4.30
N VAL A 73 15.09 -1.80 -3.44
CA VAL A 73 13.69 -2.11 -3.11
C VAL A 73 12.77 -1.97 -4.33
N ALA A 74 13.01 -0.98 -5.18
CA ALA A 74 12.20 -0.77 -6.39
C ALA A 74 12.29 -1.96 -7.37
N GLU A 75 13.46 -2.60 -7.46
CA GLU A 75 13.69 -3.78 -8.29
C GLU A 75 13.03 -5.03 -7.71
N LEU A 76 12.86 -5.10 -6.39
CA LEU A 76 12.22 -6.23 -5.70
C LEU A 76 10.69 -6.22 -5.82
N ILE A 77 10.08 -5.11 -6.27
CA ILE A 77 8.63 -4.95 -6.37
C ILE A 77 8.24 -4.80 -7.87
N PRO A 78 8.25 -5.90 -8.65
CA PRO A 78 7.83 -5.84 -10.05
C PRO A 78 6.32 -5.62 -10.20
N GLU A 79 5.53 -6.14 -9.26
CA GLU A 79 4.09 -5.96 -9.20
C GLU A 79 3.59 -6.03 -7.74
N ILE A 80 2.43 -5.42 -7.49
CA ILE A 80 1.66 -5.58 -6.26
C ILE A 80 0.24 -5.94 -6.67
N GLN A 81 -0.24 -7.08 -6.17
CA GLN A 81 -1.60 -7.54 -6.41
C GLN A 81 -2.42 -7.37 -5.14
N MET A 82 -3.55 -6.67 -5.24
CA MET A 82 -4.42 -6.40 -4.11
C MET A 82 -5.88 -6.52 -4.53
N GLU A 83 -6.64 -7.30 -3.76
CA GLU A 83 -8.09 -7.38 -3.92
C GLU A 83 -8.77 -6.42 -2.94
N ALA A 84 -9.51 -5.44 -3.47
CA ALA A 84 -10.29 -4.49 -2.69
C ALA A 84 -11.79 -4.63 -2.99
N THR A 85 -12.63 -4.14 -2.07
CA THR A 85 -14.08 -4.11 -2.26
C THR A 85 -14.43 -2.76 -2.90
N PHE A 86 -15.01 -2.78 -4.09
CA PHE A 86 -15.44 -1.60 -4.82
C PHE A 86 -16.97 -1.39 -4.66
N PRO A 87 -17.46 -0.15 -4.70
CA PRO A 87 -18.88 0.16 -4.82
C PRO A 87 -19.52 -0.37 -6.11
#